data_AF-A0A6P7GWE0-F1
#
_entry.id   AF-A0A6P7GWE0-F1
#
_cell.length_a   1.000
_cell.length_b   1.000
_cell.length_c   1.000
_cell.angle_alpha   90.00
_cell.angle_beta   90.00
_cell.angle_gamma   90.00
#
_symmetry.space_group_name_H-M   'P 1'
#
loop_
_entity.id
_entity.type
_entity.pdbx_description
1 polymer ?
#
loop_
_entity_poly.entity_id
_entity_poly.type
_entity_poly.pdbx_seq_one_letter_code
_entity_poly.pdbx_strand_id
1 'polypeptide(L)'
;MKETIEFMEKQRRKNNVVMSGLAIEPYDQSVLKEGMSNFIKHNLKIDVKIKNAYKLGEKTCLIELAEHEEKVKVMKNKSKLRHVEEGKVNTSMMILRIKREKFRK
;
A
#
# COMPACT_ATOMS: atom_id res chain seq x y z
N MET A 1 -5.28 -9.82 -27.38
CA MET A 1 -3.95 -9.34 -26.92
C MET A 1 -4.03 -8.25 -25.85
N LYS A 2 -4.75 -7.12 -26.07
CA LYS A 2 -4.92 -6.08 -25.02
C LYS A 2 -5.54 -6.61 -23.73
N GLU A 3 -6.61 -7.40 -23.82
CA GLU A 3 -7.31 -7.97 -22.66
C GLU A 3 -6.42 -8.88 -21.81
N THR A 4 -5.52 -9.64 -22.45
CA THR A 4 -4.57 -10.53 -21.78
C THR A 4 -3.54 -9.73 -20.97
N ILE A 5 -3.03 -8.63 -21.54
CA ILE A 5 -2.05 -7.76 -20.87
C ILE A 5 -2.71 -7.07 -19.67
N GLU A 6 -3.90 -6.50 -19.84
CA GLU A 6 -4.65 -5.86 -18.76
C GLU A 6 -4.99 -6.83 -17.62
N PHE A 7 -5.38 -8.07 -17.97
CA PHE A 7 -5.63 -9.12 -16.97
C PHE A 7 -4.36 -9.45 -16.19
N MET A 8 -3.23 -9.68 -16.88
CA MET A 8 -1.96 -9.97 -16.22
C MET A 8 -1.49 -8.83 -15.32
N GLU A 9 -1.62 -7.57 -15.75
CA GLU A 9 -1.28 -6.43 -14.91
C GLU A 9 -2.19 -6.30 -13.68
N LYS A 10 -3.48 -6.65 -13.82
CA LYS A 10 -4.43 -6.68 -12.70
C LYS A 10 -4.04 -7.76 -11.69
N GLN A 11 -3.62 -8.94 -12.15
CA GLN A 11 -3.13 -10.00 -11.26
C GLN A 11 -1.84 -9.57 -10.55
N ARG A 12 -0.89 -8.95 -11.27
CA ARG A 12 0.37 -8.44 -10.68
C ARG A 12 0.14 -7.40 -9.57
N ARG A 13 -0.92 -6.58 -9.69
CA ARG A 13 -1.26 -5.54 -8.70
C ARG A 13 -2.24 -6.01 -7.62
N LYS A 14 -2.71 -7.25 -7.68
CA LYS A 14 -3.78 -7.76 -6.82
C LYS A 14 -3.42 -7.69 -5.34
N ASN A 15 -2.16 -7.93 -4.99
CA ASN A 15 -1.67 -7.95 -3.60
C ASN A 15 -1.02 -6.63 -3.16
N ASN A 16 -1.09 -5.60 -4.00
CA ASN A 16 -0.46 -4.33 -3.71
C ASN A 16 -1.36 -3.42 -2.87
N VAL A 17 -0.74 -2.70 -1.93
CA VAL A 17 -1.35 -1.67 -1.09
C VAL A 17 -0.55 -0.39 -1.24
N VAL A 18 -1.24 0.74 -1.42
CA VAL A 18 -0.60 2.05 -1.41
C VAL A 18 -0.88 2.69 -0.06
N MET A 19 0.18 3.07 0.64
CA MET A 19 0.10 3.81 1.89
C MET A 19 0.60 5.22 1.65
N SER A 20 -0.21 6.20 2.07
CA SER A 20 0.13 7.62 1.96
C SER A 20 -0.08 8.31 3.30
N GLY A 21 0.70 9.36 3.58
CA GLY A 21 0.56 10.21 4.78
C GLY A 21 1.75 10.16 5.74
N LEU A 22 2.52 9.07 5.71
CA LEU A 22 3.74 8.92 6.50
C LEU A 22 4.93 9.47 5.73
N ALA A 23 5.77 10.29 6.36
CA ALA A 23 7.06 10.65 5.80
C ALA A 23 7.93 9.38 5.66
N ILE A 24 8.44 9.14 4.45
CA ILE A 24 9.28 7.99 4.14
C ILE A 24 10.69 8.52 3.88
N GLU A 25 11.55 8.42 4.88
CA GLU A 25 12.95 8.83 4.75
C GLU A 25 13.80 7.80 3.98
N PRO A 26 13.74 6.48 4.25
CA PRO A 26 14.64 5.52 3.63
C PRO A 26 14.38 5.37 2.13
N TYR A 27 15.45 5.46 1.32
CA TYR A 27 15.45 5.02 -0.07
C TYR A 27 15.79 3.53 -0.20
N ASP A 28 16.38 2.93 0.83
CA ASP A 28 16.68 1.51 0.89
C ASP A 28 15.40 0.68 1.03
N GLN A 29 15.22 -0.28 0.11
CA GLN A 29 14.02 -1.11 0.04
C GLN A 29 13.91 -2.10 1.20
N SER A 30 15.03 -2.60 1.73
CA SER A 30 15.04 -3.54 2.85
C SER A 30 14.62 -2.85 4.15
N VAL A 31 15.17 -1.65 4.40
CA VAL A 31 14.81 -0.80 5.54
C VAL A 31 13.35 -0.36 5.44
N LEU A 32 12.90 0.03 4.23
CA LEU A 32 11.51 0.42 4.01
C LEU A 32 10.55 -0.75 4.27
N LYS A 33 10.89 -1.95 3.80
CA LYS A 33 10.10 -3.17 4.01
C LYS A 33 9.95 -3.49 5.50
N GLU A 34 11.05 -3.47 6.24
CA GLU A 34 11.03 -3.73 7.69
C GLU A 34 10.24 -2.63 8.42
N GLY A 35 10.49 -1.36 8.10
CA GLY A 35 9.76 -0.23 8.67
C GLY A 35 8.25 -0.31 8.43
N MET A 36 7.82 -0.69 7.23
CA MET A 36 6.39 -0.88 6.92
C MET A 36 5.79 -2.09 7.62
N SER A 37 6.55 -3.18 7.77
CA SER A 37 6.09 -4.35 8.53
C SER A 37 5.87 -3.99 10.01
N ASN A 38 6.85 -3.30 10.62
CA ASN A 38 6.76 -2.81 11.99
C ASN A 38 5.63 -1.80 12.17
N PHE A 39 5.45 -0.88 11.22
CA PHE A 39 4.34 0.08 11.24
C PHE A 39 2.98 -0.62 11.25
N ILE A 40 2.77 -1.60 10.34
CA ILE A 40 1.52 -2.37 10.27
C ILE A 40 1.31 -3.16 11.56
N LYS A 41 2.34 -3.83 12.06
CA LYS A 41 2.26 -4.59 13.31
C LYS A 41 1.91 -3.71 14.50
N HIS A 42 2.54 -2.54 14.62
CA HIS A 42 2.33 -1.64 15.75
C HIS A 42 0.97 -0.94 15.71
N ASN A 43 0.57 -0.40 14.55
CA ASN A 43 -0.63 0.44 14.42
C ASN A 43 -1.90 -0.35 14.10
N LEU A 44 -1.79 -1.41 13.30
CA LEU A 44 -2.95 -2.24 12.94
C LEU A 44 -3.13 -3.44 13.88
N LYS A 45 -2.09 -3.78 14.66
CA LYS A 45 -2.04 -4.97 15.53
C LYS A 45 -2.28 -6.27 14.73
N ILE A 46 -1.70 -6.35 13.54
CA ILE A 46 -1.75 -7.52 12.66
C ILE A 46 -0.36 -7.86 12.15
N ASP A 47 -0.11 -9.13 11.89
CA ASP A 47 1.11 -9.59 11.23
C ASP A 47 0.85 -9.82 9.73
N VAL A 48 1.75 -9.35 8.88
CA VAL A 48 1.65 -9.43 7.42
C VAL A 48 3.02 -9.72 6.81
N LYS A 49 3.07 -10.62 5.84
CA LYS A 49 4.29 -10.88 5.07
C LYS A 49 4.35 -9.90 3.91
N ILE A 50 5.29 -8.97 4.01
CA ILE A 50 5.59 -8.07 2.90
C ILE A 50 6.60 -8.78 1.99
N LYS A 51 6.28 -8.88 0.70
CA LYS A 51 7.21 -9.34 -0.32
C LYS A 51 8.22 -8.24 -0.63
N ASN A 52 7.74 -7.07 -1.05
CA ASN A 52 8.54 -5.89 -1.39
C ASN A 52 7.89 -4.59 -0.91
N ALA A 53 8.69 -3.56 -0.73
CA ALA A 53 8.22 -2.20 -0.49
C ALA A 53 8.99 -1.20 -1.35
N TYR A 54 8.28 -0.24 -1.94
CA TYR A 54 8.83 0.76 -2.84
C TYR A 54 8.39 2.15 -2.43
N LYS A 55 9.34 3.08 -2.30
CA LYS A 55 9.03 4.50 -2.15
C LYS A 55 8.51 5.03 -3.48
N LEU A 56 7.32 5.62 -3.48
CA LEU A 56 6.73 6.29 -4.65
C LEU A 56 6.85 7.82 -4.57
N GLY A 57 7.02 8.36 -3.35
CA GLY A 57 7.23 9.77 -3.10
C GLY A 57 7.54 10.01 -1.62
N GLU A 58 7.71 11.28 -1.23
CA GLU A 58 8.09 11.67 0.14
C GLU A 58 7.13 11.13 1.21
N LYS A 59 5.84 11.05 0.88
CA LYS A 59 4.80 10.57 1.78
C LYS A 59 3.99 9.39 1.24
N THR A 60 4.49 8.70 0.22
CA THR A 60 3.77 7.58 -0.41
C THR A 60 4.68 6.39 -0.65
N CYS A 61 4.26 5.20 -0.23
CA CYS A 61 4.90 3.93 -0.56
C CYS A 61 3.90 2.93 -1.16
N LEU A 62 4.44 2.03 -1.96
CA LEU A 62 3.79 0.82 -2.45
C LEU A 62 4.30 -0.37 -1.66
N ILE A 63 3.39 -1.17 -1.13
CA ILE A 63 3.70 -2.43 -0.44
C ILE A 63 3.13 -3.56 -1.29
N GLU A 64 3.99 -4.49 -1.69
CA GLU A 64 3.59 -5.76 -2.29
C GLU A 64 3.49 -6.81 -1.19
N LEU A 65 2.29 -7.27 -0.89
CA LEU A 65 2.05 -8.33 0.09
C LEU A 65 2.28 -9.70 -0.56
N ALA A 66 2.69 -10.68 0.23
CA ALA A 66 2.89 -12.04 -0.27
C ALA A 66 1.57 -12.62 -0.78
N GLU A 67 0.50 -12.45 0.01
CA GLU A 67 -0.79 -13.07 -0.23
C GLU A 67 -1.97 -12.09 -0.25
N HIS A 68 -3.03 -12.47 -0.97
CA HIS A 68 -4.24 -11.66 -1.03
C HIS A 68 -4.92 -11.54 0.35
N GLU A 69 -4.83 -12.57 1.18
CA GLU A 69 -5.40 -12.59 2.53
C GLU A 69 -4.80 -11.47 3.41
N GLU A 70 -3.50 -11.20 3.28
CA GLU A 70 -2.80 -10.15 4.01
C GLU A 70 -3.35 -8.78 3.62
N LYS A 71 -3.61 -8.58 2.32
CA LYS A 71 -4.25 -7.36 1.83
C LYS A 71 -5.62 -7.17 2.46
N VAL A 72 -6.41 -8.25 2.55
CA VAL A 72 -7.73 -8.20 3.20
C VAL A 72 -7.58 -7.83 4.68
N LYS A 73 -6.60 -8.38 5.40
CA LYS A 73 -6.32 -8.04 6.81
C LYS A 73 -5.96 -6.57 6.98
N VAL A 74 -5.06 -6.04 6.17
CA VAL A 74 -4.68 -4.61 6.18
C VAL A 74 -5.90 -3.73 5.92
N MET A 75 -6.69 -4.06 4.89
CA MET A 75 -7.84 -3.24 4.49
C MET A 75 -8.98 -3.27 5.52
N LYS A 76 -9.21 -4.39 6.20
CA LYS A 76 -10.19 -4.48 7.30
C LYS A 76 -9.79 -3.64 8.51
N ASN A 77 -8.49 -3.51 8.77
CA ASN A 77 -7.96 -2.81 9.94
C ASN A 77 -7.60 -1.34 9.67
N LYS A 78 -7.63 -0.87 8.42
CA LYS A 78 -7.21 0.49 8.03
C LYS A 78 -7.89 1.62 8.79
N SER A 79 -9.10 1.42 9.34
CA SER A 79 -9.80 2.41 10.17
C SER A 79 -9.02 2.78 11.44
N LYS A 80 -8.18 1.87 11.95
CA LYS A 80 -7.30 2.11 13.10
C LYS A 80 -6.24 3.18 12.83
N LEU A 81 -5.89 3.41 11.55
CA LEU A 81 -4.91 4.42 11.15
C LEU A 81 -5.43 5.85 11.19
N ARG A 82 -6.75 6.05 11.42
CA ARG A 82 -7.36 7.39 11.49
C ARG A 82 -6.84 8.24 12.65
N HIS A 83 -6.33 7.61 13.71
CA HIS A 83 -5.89 8.27 14.94
C HIS A 83 -4.37 8.34 15.06
N VAL A 84 -3.61 7.95 14.02
CA VAL A 84 -2.15 8.13 14.00
C VAL A 84 -1.91 9.61 13.69
N GLU A 85 -1.57 10.38 14.72
CA GLU A 85 -1.61 11.86 14.75
C GLU A 85 -0.55 12.55 13.87
N GLU A 86 0.51 11.86 13.45
CA GLU A 86 1.46 12.41 12.48
C GLU A 86 0.97 12.20 11.04
N GLY A 87 0.10 13.09 10.60
CA GLY A 87 -0.25 13.24 9.18
C GLY A 87 -1.16 12.15 8.61
N LYS A 88 -2.43 12.11 9.03
CA LYS A 88 -3.58 11.42 8.39
C LYS A 88 -3.17 10.33 7.38
N VAL A 89 -2.79 9.16 7.88
CA VAL A 89 -2.39 8.03 7.04
C VAL A 89 -3.59 7.50 6.26
N ASN A 90 -3.59 7.70 4.95
CA ASN A 90 -4.61 7.21 4.03
C ASN A 90 -4.11 5.91 3.38
N THR A 91 -4.67 4.77 3.77
CA THR A 91 -4.48 3.52 3.03
C THR A 91 -5.47 3.46 1.90
N SER A 92 -4.99 3.73 0.68
CA SER A 92 -5.80 3.61 -0.53
C SER A 92 -5.57 2.25 -1.18
N MET A 93 -6.65 1.62 -1.64
CA MET A 93 -6.54 0.49 -2.55
C MET A 93 -5.74 0.95 -3.78
N MET A 94 -4.84 0.11 -4.31
CA MET A 94 -4.30 0.30 -5.65
C MET A 94 -5.48 0.22 -6.64
N ILE A 95 -6.12 1.35 -6.88
CA ILE A 95 -7.04 1.52 -7.99
C ILE A 95 -6.15 1.49 -9.21
N LEU A 96 -6.45 0.60 -10.15
CA LEU A 96 -6.06 0.74 -11.53
C LEU A 96 -6.75 2.02 -12.05
N ARG A 97 -6.25 3.21 -11.67
CA ARG A 97 -6.64 4.48 -12.28
C ARG A 97 -5.84 4.59 -13.56
N ILE A 98 -6.15 3.72 -14.52
CA ILE A 98 -6.11 4.17 -15.91
C ILE A 98 -7.19 5.27 -15.94
N LYS A 99 -6.76 6.53 -15.84
CA LYS A 99 -7.56 7.76 -15.97
C LYS A 99 -8.79 7.86 -15.03
N ARG A 100 -8.61 8.54 -13.89
CA ARG A 100 -9.70 9.29 -13.25
C ARG A 100 -9.38 10.78 -13.06
N GLU A 101 -8.46 11.32 -13.85
CA GLU A 101 -8.42 12.75 -14.22
C GLU A 101 -9.35 13.01 -15.41
N LYS A 102 -10.64 12.71 -15.21
CA LYS A 102 -11.71 13.27 -16.05
C LYS A 102 -12.90 13.79 -15.25
N PHE A 103 -12.91 13.74 -13.92
CA PHE A 103 -14.03 14.28 -13.13
C PHE A 103 -13.57 14.80 -11.77
N ARG A 104 -13.90 16.08 -11.52
CA ARG A 104 -13.56 16.98 -10.39
C ARG A 104 -12.16 17.63 -10.51
N LYS A 105 -12.00 18.89 -10.91
CA LYS A 105 -12.89 20.03 -11.16
C LYS A 105 -12.55 20.62 -12.52
#